data_AF-A0A0Q7D9H8-F1
#
_entry.id   AF-A0A0Q7D9H8-F1
#
_cell.length_a   1.000
_cell.length_b   1.000
_cell.length_c   1.000
_cell.angle_alpha   90.00
_cell.angle_beta   90.00
_cell.angle_gamma   90.00
#
_symmetry.space_group_name_H-M   'P 1'
#
loop_
_entity.id
_entity.type
_entity.pdbx_description
1 polymer ?
#
loop_
_entity_poly.entity_id
_entity_poly.type
_entity_poly.pdbx_seq_one_letter_code
_entity_poly.pdbx_strand_id
1 'polypeptide(L)'
;MPTIVCFGDSNTWGCPPFANIAQTPDRIVPARRWANVLGRELGPDSWIVEEGLSGRTTVFDDPIEGVHKNGSRTLIPILESHAPMDVLIVMLGTNDFKDQLSITAYNSARGTLTLIQMIKGHFAMVEHPPEVLVVTPPAITEDAEPAMWGVGHQRCRDHAHYLEQVAHRTGCFHFDANKVVRAGIDGIHMDEAAHEVLGKALAVEVRAILSMRNLR
;
A
#
# COMPACT_ATOMS: atom_id res chain seq x y z
N MET A 1 22.47 -5.57 4.20
CA MET A 1 21.14 -6.17 3.98
C MET A 1 20.14 -5.04 3.96
N PRO A 2 19.52 -4.71 2.80
CA PRO A 2 18.48 -3.70 2.74
C PRO A 2 17.25 -4.11 3.57
N THR A 3 16.68 -3.15 4.29
CA THR A 3 15.40 -3.31 4.99
C THR A 3 14.29 -2.64 4.17
N ILE A 4 13.26 -3.41 3.83
CA ILE A 4 12.09 -2.97 3.06
C ILE A 4 10.86 -3.03 3.96
N VAL A 5 10.24 -1.88 4.23
CA VAL A 5 9.00 -1.80 5.01
C VAL A 5 7.82 -1.67 4.06
N CYS A 6 6.86 -2.60 4.16
CA CYS A 6 5.65 -2.64 3.35
C CYS A 6 4.46 -2.10 4.16
N PHE A 7 4.18 -0.80 4.01
CA PHE A 7 3.09 -0.11 4.71
C PHE A 7 1.82 -0.10 3.84
N GLY A 8 0.77 -0.80 4.29
CA GLY A 8 -0.48 -0.86 3.54
C GLY A 8 -1.68 -1.37 4.31
N ASP A 9 -2.70 -1.79 3.57
CA ASP A 9 -4.00 -2.22 4.10
C ASP A 9 -4.17 -3.75 4.12
N SER A 10 -5.40 -4.25 3.89
CA SER A 10 -5.71 -5.68 3.84
C SER A 10 -4.98 -6.41 2.71
N ASN A 11 -4.74 -5.74 1.57
CA ASN A 11 -3.96 -6.29 0.47
C ASN A 11 -2.46 -6.41 0.82
N THR A 12 -1.97 -5.65 1.79
CA THR A 12 -0.62 -5.87 2.37
C THR A 12 -0.64 -6.88 3.50
N TRP A 13 -1.69 -6.91 4.30
CA TRP A 13 -1.87 -7.90 5.36
C TRP A 13 -1.95 -9.33 4.79
N GLY A 14 -2.54 -9.49 3.61
CA GLY A 14 -2.75 -10.76 2.91
C GLY A 14 -4.16 -11.31 3.13
N CYS A 15 -5.18 -10.46 3.01
CA CYS A 15 -6.57 -10.90 3.06
C CYS A 15 -6.93 -11.56 1.72
N PRO A 16 -7.35 -12.84 1.69
CA PRO A 16 -7.84 -13.45 0.47
C PRO A 16 -9.22 -12.86 0.10
N PRO A 17 -9.64 -12.93 -1.18
CA PRO A 17 -10.99 -12.59 -1.57
C PRO A 17 -12.00 -13.54 -0.93
N PHE A 18 -13.11 -13.02 -0.42
CA PHE A 18 -14.15 -13.84 0.23
C PHE A 18 -15.56 -13.47 -0.24
N ALA A 19 -16.44 -14.46 -0.31
CA ALA A 19 -17.80 -14.28 -0.80
C ALA A 19 -18.76 -13.71 0.27
N ASN A 20 -18.37 -13.70 1.55
CA ASN A 20 -19.25 -13.30 2.65
C ASN A 20 -18.55 -12.38 3.65
N ILE A 21 -19.02 -11.14 3.74
CA ILE A 21 -18.51 -10.10 4.65
C ILE A 21 -18.66 -10.43 6.14
N ALA A 22 -19.53 -11.37 6.51
CA ALA A 22 -19.73 -11.79 7.89
C ALA A 22 -18.74 -12.89 8.33
N GLN A 23 -17.91 -13.40 7.42
CA GLN A 23 -16.86 -14.35 7.77
C GLN A 23 -15.61 -13.61 8.20
N THR A 24 -15.00 -14.07 9.29
CA THR A 24 -13.64 -13.65 9.63
C THR A 24 -12.72 -14.07 8.49
N PRO A 25 -12.02 -13.15 7.81
CA PRO A 25 -11.16 -13.51 6.71
C PRO A 25 -9.97 -14.33 7.23
N ASP A 26 -9.66 -15.41 6.52
CA ASP A 26 -8.38 -16.09 6.67
C ASP A 26 -7.24 -15.14 6.30
N ARG A 27 -6.00 -15.52 6.62
CA ARG A 27 -4.81 -14.81 6.15
C ARG A 27 -4.05 -15.68 5.19
N ILE A 28 -3.75 -15.16 4.00
CA ILE A 28 -2.85 -15.80 3.04
C ILE A 28 -1.54 -16.14 3.75
N VAL A 29 -1.09 -17.38 3.57
CA VAL A 29 0.10 -17.89 4.26
C VAL A 29 1.32 -17.02 3.96
N PRO A 30 2.26 -16.85 4.92
CA PRO A 30 3.39 -15.94 4.77
C PRO A 30 4.12 -16.02 3.43
N ALA A 31 4.46 -17.23 2.97
CA ALA A 31 5.21 -17.44 1.73
C ALA A 31 4.49 -17.01 0.43
N ARG A 32 3.17 -16.75 0.50
CA ARG A 32 2.33 -16.36 -0.64
C ARG A 32 1.92 -14.89 -0.63
N ARG A 33 2.19 -14.15 0.45
CA ARG A 33 1.90 -12.72 0.52
C ARG A 33 2.93 -11.93 -0.29
N TRP A 34 2.47 -10.92 -1.03
CA TRP A 34 3.28 -10.19 -2.00
C TRP A 34 4.57 -9.61 -1.40
N ALA A 35 4.55 -9.17 -0.14
CA ALA A 35 5.74 -8.63 0.54
C ALA A 35 6.82 -9.71 0.75
N ASN A 36 6.42 -10.91 1.16
CA ASN A 36 7.32 -12.06 1.30
C ASN A 36 7.76 -12.62 -0.05
N VAL A 37 6.89 -12.60 -1.06
CA VAL A 37 7.27 -12.91 -2.44
C VAL A 37 8.34 -11.94 -2.91
N LEU A 38 8.15 -10.63 -2.69
CA LEU A 38 9.15 -9.61 -2.99
C LEU A 38 10.49 -9.92 -2.31
N GLY A 39 10.50 -10.23 -1.01
CA GLY A 39 11.73 -10.61 -0.29
C GLY A 39 12.41 -11.84 -0.87
N ARG A 40 11.63 -12.88 -1.17
CA ARG A 40 12.14 -14.10 -1.82
C ARG A 40 12.79 -13.79 -3.16
N GLU A 41 12.18 -12.93 -3.96
CA GLU A 41 12.71 -12.53 -5.26
C GLU A 41 13.96 -11.64 -5.12
N LEU A 42 14.02 -10.76 -4.12
CA LEU A 42 15.21 -9.94 -3.82
C LEU A 42 16.40 -10.78 -3.35
N GLY A 43 16.14 -11.90 -2.68
CA GLY A 43 17.13 -12.84 -2.19
C GLY A 43 17.36 -12.76 -0.68
N PRO A 44 18.18 -13.67 -0.14
CA PRO A 44 18.35 -13.88 1.31
C PRO A 44 18.98 -12.68 2.05
N ASP A 45 19.62 -11.77 1.32
CA ASP A 45 20.27 -10.58 1.88
C ASP A 45 19.31 -9.38 2.00
N SER A 46 17.99 -9.60 1.98
CA SER A 46 16.96 -8.57 2.16
C SER A 46 16.08 -8.88 3.38
N TRP A 47 15.72 -7.84 4.13
CA TRP A 47 14.81 -7.96 5.27
C TRP A 47 13.47 -7.30 4.96
N ILE A 48 12.37 -8.05 5.10
CA ILE A 48 11.02 -7.57 4.81
C ILE A 48 10.26 -7.36 6.12
N VAL A 49 9.69 -6.17 6.28
CA VAL A 49 8.77 -5.84 7.37
C VAL A 49 7.37 -5.65 6.80
N GLU A 50 6.42 -6.45 7.28
CA GLU A 50 5.02 -6.40 6.85
C GLU A 50 4.17 -5.55 7.79
N GLU A 51 3.89 -4.31 7.38
CA GLU A 51 3.01 -3.38 8.07
C GLU A 51 1.67 -3.27 7.33
N GLY A 52 1.00 -4.41 7.16
CA GLY A 52 -0.35 -4.49 6.58
C GLY A 52 -1.43 -4.46 7.67
N LEU A 53 -2.36 -3.52 7.59
CA LEU A 53 -3.50 -3.40 8.52
C LEU A 53 -4.81 -3.31 7.73
N SER A 54 -5.63 -4.37 7.78
CA SER A 54 -6.95 -4.38 7.14
C SER A 54 -7.78 -3.16 7.53
N GLY A 55 -8.39 -2.51 6.54
CA GLY A 55 -9.18 -1.30 6.73
C GLY A 55 -8.38 0.01 6.79
N ARG A 56 -7.03 -0.03 6.78
CA ARG A 56 -6.20 1.18 6.87
C ARG A 56 -6.52 2.15 5.72
N THR A 57 -6.80 3.39 6.08
CA THR A 57 -6.98 4.53 5.16
C THR A 57 -5.67 5.31 5.06
N THR A 58 -5.60 6.29 4.16
CA THR A 58 -4.47 7.22 4.12
C THR A 58 -4.42 8.09 5.38
N VAL A 59 -5.30 9.08 5.50
CA VAL A 59 -5.33 10.07 6.59
C VAL A 59 -6.69 10.22 7.24
N PHE A 60 -7.64 9.35 6.90
CA PHE A 60 -9.04 9.50 7.28
C PHE A 60 -9.37 8.63 8.49
N ASP A 61 -9.92 9.24 9.54
CA ASP A 61 -10.48 8.45 10.64
C ASP A 61 -11.72 7.71 10.12
N ASP A 62 -11.75 6.38 10.32
CA ASP A 62 -12.89 5.56 9.99
C ASP A 62 -13.87 5.57 11.18
N PRO A 63 -15.08 6.13 11.06
CA PRO A 63 -16.02 6.23 12.17
C PRO A 63 -16.66 4.87 12.54
N ILE A 64 -16.54 3.86 11.69
CA ILE A 64 -17.14 2.53 11.89
C ILE A 64 -16.08 1.53 12.33
N GLU A 65 -14.96 1.43 11.61
CA GLU A 65 -13.87 0.50 11.92
C GLU A 65 -12.86 1.06 12.93
N GLY A 66 -12.91 2.36 13.19
CA GLY A 66 -12.18 3.03 14.25
C GLY A 66 -11.02 3.91 13.79
N VAL A 67 -10.70 4.92 14.62
CA VAL A 67 -9.65 5.92 14.35
C VAL A 67 -8.26 5.32 14.13
N HIS A 68 -8.00 4.11 14.63
CA HIS A 68 -6.73 3.42 14.45
C HIS A 68 -6.49 2.95 13.00
N LYS A 69 -7.52 2.99 12.14
CA LYS A 69 -7.38 2.76 10.69
C LYS A 69 -6.73 3.93 9.96
N ASN A 70 -6.64 5.10 10.58
CA ASN A 70 -5.96 6.25 9.99
C ASN A 70 -4.46 5.99 9.89
N GLY A 71 -3.94 5.84 8.66
CA GLY A 71 -2.53 5.59 8.41
C GLY A 71 -1.62 6.63 9.06
N SER A 72 -1.98 7.91 9.03
CA SER A 72 -1.18 8.99 9.63
C SER A 72 -0.97 8.83 11.14
N ARG A 73 -1.93 8.26 11.86
CA ARG A 73 -1.84 8.05 13.32
C ARG A 73 -0.89 6.92 13.71
N THR A 74 -0.62 5.99 12.80
CA THR A 74 0.24 4.82 13.04
C THR A 74 1.59 4.93 12.34
N LEU A 75 1.74 5.87 11.41
CA LEU A 75 2.93 6.02 10.58
C LEU A 75 4.19 6.28 11.40
N ILE A 76 4.19 7.29 12.28
CA ILE A 76 5.42 7.65 13.04
C ILE A 76 5.91 6.49 13.92
N PRO A 77 5.05 5.83 14.74
CA PRO A 77 5.48 4.64 15.47
C PRO A 77 6.13 3.56 14.59
N ILE A 78 5.59 3.33 13.39
CA ILE A 78 6.12 2.35 12.42
C ILE A 78 7.47 2.80 11.84
N LEU A 79 7.63 4.08 11.52
CA LEU A 79 8.92 4.60 11.04
C LEU A 79 10.01 4.43 12.11
N GLU A 80 9.69 4.76 13.35
CA GLU A 80 10.64 4.69 14.47
C GLU A 80 10.95 3.24 14.89
N SER A 81 9.95 2.35 14.94
CA SER A 81 10.15 0.97 15.39
C SER A 81 10.96 0.12 14.42
N HIS A 82 11.00 0.50 13.14
CA HIS A 82 11.66 -0.28 12.08
C HIS A 82 12.86 0.45 11.46
N ALA A 83 13.26 1.60 12.00
CA ALA A 83 14.48 2.27 11.58
C ALA A 83 15.75 1.46 12.00
N PRO A 84 16.83 1.47 11.20
CA PRO A 84 16.93 2.07 9.86
C PRO A 84 16.27 1.21 8.78
N MET A 85 15.76 1.86 7.73
CA MET A 85 15.19 1.20 6.55
C MET A 85 15.68 1.85 5.25
N ASP A 86 15.70 1.08 4.17
CA ASP A 86 16.22 1.52 2.86
C ASP A 86 15.10 1.88 1.90
N VAL A 87 13.99 1.11 1.92
CA VAL A 87 12.82 1.36 1.07
C VAL A 87 11.55 1.26 1.92
N LEU A 88 10.70 2.28 1.82
CA LEU A 88 9.35 2.28 2.35
C LEU A 88 8.35 2.21 1.20
N ILE A 89 7.63 1.10 1.12
CA ILE A 89 6.55 0.90 0.14
C ILE A 89 5.24 1.33 0.78
N VAL A 90 4.54 2.27 0.15
CA VAL A 90 3.21 2.74 0.59
C VAL A 90 2.16 2.29 -0.42
N MET A 91 1.36 1.29 -0.07
CA MET A 91 0.22 0.82 -0.88
C MET A 91 -1.06 1.04 -0.11
N LEU A 92 -1.69 2.20 -0.31
CA LEU A 92 -2.90 2.64 0.38
C LEU A 92 -3.83 3.40 -0.56
N GLY A 93 -5.06 3.61 -0.06
CA GLY A 93 -6.11 4.38 -0.73
C GLY A 93 -7.31 3.54 -1.16
N THR A 94 -7.28 2.21 -1.00
CA THR A 94 -8.47 1.38 -1.21
C THR A 94 -9.60 1.82 -0.27
N ASN A 95 -9.34 1.79 1.04
CA ASN A 95 -10.35 2.08 2.08
C ASN A 95 -10.82 3.53 2.14
N ASP A 96 -10.07 4.45 1.52
CA ASP A 96 -10.49 5.82 1.32
C ASP A 96 -11.81 5.88 0.52
N PHE A 97 -12.05 4.92 -0.37
CA PHE A 97 -13.24 4.86 -1.22
C PHE A 97 -14.44 4.14 -0.59
N LYS A 98 -14.41 3.81 0.71
CA LYS A 98 -15.64 3.40 1.41
C LYS A 98 -16.70 4.49 1.30
N ASP A 99 -17.97 4.10 1.19
CA ASP A 99 -19.07 5.03 0.92
C ASP A 99 -19.20 6.10 2.01
N GLN A 100 -19.06 5.67 3.27
CA GLN A 100 -19.09 6.53 4.45
C GLN A 100 -18.08 7.68 4.45
N LEU A 101 -16.94 7.54 3.76
CA LEU A 101 -15.95 8.62 3.65
C LEU A 101 -16.28 9.57 2.48
N SER A 102 -17.00 9.09 1.46
CA SER A 102 -17.52 9.90 0.34
C SER A 102 -16.46 10.79 -0.34
N ILE A 103 -15.19 10.36 -0.38
CA ILE A 103 -14.08 11.13 -0.96
C ILE A 103 -13.76 10.74 -2.41
N THR A 104 -13.06 11.65 -3.10
CA THR A 104 -12.61 11.52 -4.50
C THR A 104 -11.20 10.95 -4.61
N ALA A 105 -10.83 10.42 -5.78
CA ALA A 105 -9.45 9.99 -6.05
C ALA A 105 -8.40 11.08 -5.78
N TYR A 106 -8.73 12.34 -6.11
CA TYR A 106 -7.87 13.49 -5.81
C TYR A 106 -7.63 13.66 -4.31
N ASN A 107 -8.69 13.56 -3.48
CA ASN A 107 -8.55 13.71 -2.03
C ASN A 107 -7.86 12.50 -1.39
N SER A 108 -8.08 11.28 -1.88
CA SER A 108 -7.31 10.10 -1.45
C SER A 108 -5.81 10.27 -1.74
N ALA A 109 -5.46 10.70 -2.95
CA ALA A 109 -4.07 10.97 -3.31
C ALA A 109 -3.44 12.10 -2.46
N ARG A 110 -4.22 13.12 -2.08
CA ARG A 110 -3.77 14.15 -1.11
C ARG A 110 -3.54 13.59 0.30
N GLY A 111 -4.29 12.56 0.69
CA GLY A 111 -4.00 11.78 1.88
C GLY A 111 -2.63 11.13 1.79
N THR A 112 -2.32 10.46 0.68
CA THR A 112 -0.98 9.90 0.42
C THR A 112 0.11 10.96 0.41
N LEU A 113 -0.13 12.14 -0.20
CA LEU A 113 0.79 13.28 -0.14
C LEU A 113 1.11 13.68 1.31
N THR A 114 0.10 13.72 2.17
CA THR A 114 0.27 14.05 3.59
C THR A 114 1.15 13.01 4.29
N LEU A 115 0.94 11.72 4.03
CA LEU A 115 1.81 10.65 4.55
C LEU A 115 3.26 10.82 4.08
N ILE A 116 3.49 11.12 2.80
CA ILE A 116 4.83 11.34 2.25
C ILE A 116 5.50 12.57 2.90
N GLN A 117 4.76 13.64 3.12
CA GLN A 117 5.26 14.83 3.82
C GLN A 117 5.67 14.50 5.27
N MET A 118 4.89 13.69 5.96
CA MET A 118 5.24 13.20 7.30
C MET A 118 6.52 12.35 7.27
N ILE A 119 6.64 11.41 6.32
CA ILE A 119 7.83 10.57 6.16
C ILE A 119 9.07 11.43 5.91
N LYS A 120 9.01 12.33 4.93
CA LYS A 120 10.14 13.20 4.57
C LYS A 120 10.49 14.17 5.70
N GLY A 121 9.49 14.70 6.40
CA GLY A 121 9.69 15.55 7.57
C GLY A 121 10.38 14.81 8.72
N HIS A 122 9.95 13.57 8.99
CA HIS A 122 10.56 12.73 10.02
C HIS A 122 12.05 12.44 9.74
N PHE A 123 12.39 12.14 8.47
CA PHE A 123 13.76 11.85 8.07
C PHE A 123 14.56 13.06 7.55
N ALA A 124 14.10 14.30 7.77
CA ALA A 124 14.69 15.50 7.16
C ALA A 124 16.17 15.73 7.53
N MET A 125 16.60 15.24 8.70
CA MET A 125 17.98 15.37 9.21
C MET A 125 18.78 14.07 9.11
N VAL A 126 18.23 13.03 8.50
CA VAL A 126 18.91 11.74 8.32
C VAL A 126 19.72 11.79 7.02
N GLU A 127 20.99 11.41 7.08
CA GLU A 127 21.92 11.45 5.94
C GLU A 127 21.46 10.54 4.78
N HIS A 128 20.98 9.35 5.12
CA HIS A 128 20.49 8.36 4.16
C HIS A 128 19.04 7.95 4.47
N PRO A 129 18.04 8.84 4.25
CA PRO A 129 16.64 8.54 4.51
C PRO A 129 16.14 7.43 3.57
N PRO A 130 15.09 6.67 3.90
CA PRO A 130 14.58 5.64 3.00
C PRO A 130 14.04 6.23 1.70
N GLU A 131 14.23 5.50 0.60
CA GLU A 131 13.52 5.78 -0.65
C GLU A 131 12.05 5.38 -0.48
N VAL A 132 11.13 6.17 -1.03
CA VAL A 132 9.68 5.92 -0.91
C VAL A 132 9.14 5.46 -2.26
N LEU A 133 8.52 4.29 -2.27
CA LEU A 133 7.79 3.74 -3.42
C LEU A 133 6.28 3.81 -3.15
N VAL A 134 5.59 4.69 -3.86
CA VAL A 134 4.12 4.79 -3.83
C VAL A 134 3.55 3.76 -4.79
N VAL A 135 2.72 2.85 -4.28
CA VAL A 135 2.06 1.83 -5.09
C VAL A 135 0.57 2.17 -5.18
N THR A 136 0.07 2.34 -6.40
CA THR A 136 -1.38 2.41 -6.63
C THR A 136 -1.96 1.02 -6.37
N PRO A 137 -2.92 0.85 -5.44
CA PRO A 137 -3.55 -0.45 -5.22
C PRO A 137 -4.36 -0.88 -6.45
N PRO A 138 -4.65 -2.19 -6.60
CA PRO A 138 -5.62 -2.67 -7.59
C PRO A 138 -6.94 -1.90 -7.46
N ALA A 139 -7.52 -1.51 -8.60
CA ALA A 139 -8.76 -0.75 -8.64
C ALA A 139 -9.92 -1.58 -8.11
N ILE A 140 -10.79 -0.92 -7.35
CA ILE A 140 -12.06 -1.49 -6.87
C ILE A 140 -12.93 -1.79 -8.09
N THR A 141 -13.53 -2.98 -8.14
CA THR A 141 -14.44 -3.39 -9.24
C THR A 141 -15.91 -3.20 -8.85
N GLU A 142 -16.80 -3.42 -9.81
CA GLU A 142 -18.25 -3.42 -9.59
C GLU A 142 -18.74 -4.57 -8.70
N ASP A 143 -17.90 -5.58 -8.46
CA ASP A 143 -18.19 -6.73 -7.59
C ASP A 143 -18.08 -6.39 -6.09
N ALA A 144 -17.49 -5.23 -5.76
CA ALA A 144 -17.34 -4.79 -4.39
C ALA A 144 -18.70 -4.53 -3.73
N GLU A 145 -18.87 -5.03 -2.49
CA GLU A 145 -20.12 -4.93 -1.71
C GLU A 145 -20.73 -3.51 -1.76
N PRO A 146 -21.83 -3.30 -2.48
CA PRO A 146 -22.39 -1.97 -2.71
C PRO A 146 -22.76 -1.25 -1.41
N ALA A 147 -23.17 -1.98 -0.37
CA ALA A 147 -23.50 -1.38 0.93
C ALA A 147 -22.29 -0.77 1.64
N MET A 148 -21.07 -1.25 1.36
CA MET A 148 -19.83 -0.76 1.96
C MET A 148 -19.13 0.27 1.05
N TRP A 149 -19.14 0.02 -0.25
CA TRP A 149 -18.32 0.75 -1.22
C TRP A 149 -19.11 1.76 -2.06
N GLY A 150 -20.43 1.61 -2.16
CA GLY A 150 -21.27 2.45 -3.01
C GLY A 150 -20.74 2.50 -4.44
N VAL A 151 -20.49 3.72 -4.93
CA VAL A 151 -19.85 3.96 -6.24
C VAL A 151 -18.32 4.07 -6.16
N GLY A 152 -17.68 3.41 -5.18
CA GLY A 152 -16.24 3.45 -4.94
C GLY A 152 -15.41 3.12 -6.18
N HIS A 153 -15.81 2.11 -6.95
CA HIS A 153 -15.21 1.73 -8.24
C HIS A 153 -15.18 2.88 -9.26
N GLN A 154 -16.13 3.82 -9.20
CA GLN A 154 -16.14 5.01 -10.05
C GLN A 154 -15.23 6.10 -9.50
N ARG A 155 -15.26 6.29 -8.18
CA ARG A 155 -14.50 7.34 -7.48
C ARG A 155 -12.98 7.09 -7.51
N CYS A 156 -12.55 5.83 -7.67
CA CYS A 156 -11.13 5.46 -7.70
C CYS A 156 -10.50 5.45 -9.11
N ARG A 157 -11.25 5.69 -10.20
CA ARG A 157 -10.76 5.55 -11.58
C ARG A 157 -9.49 6.34 -11.87
N ASP A 158 -9.41 7.57 -11.39
CA ASP A 158 -8.26 8.47 -11.63
C ASP A 158 -7.18 8.37 -10.53
N HIS A 159 -7.28 7.38 -9.63
CA HIS A 159 -6.39 7.30 -8.47
C HIS A 159 -4.93 7.10 -8.87
N ALA A 160 -4.66 6.21 -9.85
CA ALA A 160 -3.31 6.00 -10.39
C ALA A 160 -2.68 7.30 -10.89
N HIS A 161 -3.46 8.08 -11.66
CA HIS A 161 -3.03 9.35 -12.23
C HIS A 161 -2.66 10.37 -11.14
N TYR A 162 -3.48 10.51 -10.09
CA TYR A 162 -3.18 11.45 -9.02
C TYR A 162 -2.02 10.97 -8.13
N LEU A 163 -1.87 9.67 -7.89
CA LEU A 163 -0.72 9.14 -7.14
C LEU A 163 0.60 9.31 -7.89
N GLU A 164 0.60 9.14 -9.21
CA GLU A 164 1.78 9.43 -10.05
C GLU A 164 2.19 10.90 -9.92
N GLN A 165 1.23 11.83 -9.99
CA GLN A 165 1.51 13.26 -9.77
C GLN A 165 2.08 13.54 -8.38
N VAL A 166 1.54 12.90 -7.34
CA VAL A 166 2.05 13.05 -5.97
C VAL A 166 3.48 12.56 -5.89
N ALA A 167 3.77 11.35 -6.34
CA ALA A 167 5.11 10.77 -6.32
C ALA A 167 6.12 11.63 -7.07
N HIS A 168 5.77 12.09 -8.29
CA HIS A 168 6.63 12.98 -9.07
C HIS A 168 6.92 14.29 -8.34
N ARG A 169 5.89 14.96 -7.80
CA ARG A 169 6.05 16.24 -7.07
C ARG A 169 6.87 16.12 -5.81
N THR A 170 6.83 14.96 -5.15
CA THR A 170 7.58 14.72 -3.93
C THR A 170 8.95 14.09 -4.20
N GLY A 171 9.31 13.74 -5.43
CA GLY A 171 10.55 13.00 -5.72
C GLY A 171 10.54 11.61 -5.10
N CYS A 172 9.40 10.92 -5.15
CA CYS A 172 9.22 9.52 -4.77
C CYS A 172 9.03 8.67 -6.03
N PHE A 173 9.23 7.35 -5.90
CA PHE A 173 8.92 6.41 -6.97
C PHE A 173 7.43 6.09 -7.01
N HIS A 174 6.93 5.68 -8.17
CA HIS A 174 5.54 5.25 -8.35
C HIS A 174 5.48 3.95 -9.13
N PHE A 175 4.62 3.04 -8.68
CA PHE A 175 4.23 1.84 -9.42
C PHE A 175 2.71 1.69 -9.42
N ASP A 176 2.13 1.37 -10.57
CA ASP A 176 0.70 1.13 -10.68
C ASP A 176 0.42 -0.39 -10.71
N ALA A 177 -0.13 -0.94 -9.62
CA ALA A 177 -0.44 -2.36 -9.53
C ALA A 177 -1.48 -2.80 -10.59
N ASN A 178 -2.31 -1.88 -11.10
CA ASN A 178 -3.25 -2.15 -12.19
C ASN A 178 -2.56 -2.51 -13.51
N LYS A 179 -1.24 -2.36 -13.62
CA LYS A 179 -0.50 -2.84 -14.78
C LYS A 179 -0.28 -4.36 -14.77
N VAL A 180 -0.36 -5.00 -13.59
CA VAL A 180 0.04 -6.40 -13.41
C VAL A 180 -1.01 -7.28 -12.72
N VAL A 181 -1.88 -6.69 -11.90
CA VAL A 181 -2.87 -7.45 -11.10
C VAL A 181 -4.24 -6.78 -11.11
N ARG A 182 -5.27 -7.53 -10.71
CA ARG A 182 -6.65 -7.07 -10.51
C ARG A 182 -7.15 -7.58 -9.17
N ALA A 183 -8.21 -6.94 -8.65
CA ALA A 183 -8.96 -7.50 -7.53
C ALA A 183 -9.67 -8.80 -7.95
N GLY A 184 -9.89 -9.68 -6.98
CA GLY A 184 -10.55 -10.97 -7.13
C GLY A 184 -12.06 -10.86 -7.05
N ILE A 185 -12.70 -11.96 -6.64
CA ILE A 185 -14.15 -12.15 -6.71
C ILE A 185 -14.98 -11.19 -5.83
N ASP A 186 -14.36 -10.54 -4.85
CA ASP A 186 -15.03 -9.57 -3.97
C ASP A 186 -14.81 -8.11 -4.39
N GLY A 187 -14.13 -7.90 -5.53
CA GLY A 187 -13.83 -6.60 -6.10
C GLY A 187 -12.85 -5.74 -5.31
N ILE A 188 -12.22 -6.27 -4.25
CA ILE A 188 -11.31 -5.54 -3.36
C ILE A 188 -9.96 -6.24 -3.18
N HIS A 189 -9.97 -7.52 -2.85
CA HIS A 189 -8.78 -8.23 -2.41
C HIS A 189 -8.08 -8.97 -3.56
N MET A 190 -6.77 -9.14 -3.45
CA MET A 190 -5.99 -9.97 -4.37
C MET A 190 -6.00 -11.44 -3.95
N ASP A 191 -6.12 -12.35 -4.91
CA ASP A 191 -5.87 -13.77 -4.67
C ASP A 191 -4.36 -14.08 -4.59
N GLU A 192 -4.01 -15.32 -4.20
CA GLU A 192 -2.60 -15.73 -4.06
C GLU A 192 -1.79 -15.58 -5.35
N ALA A 193 -2.43 -15.78 -6.51
CA ALA A 193 -1.76 -15.64 -7.80
C ALA A 193 -1.42 -14.18 -8.10
N ALA A 194 -2.35 -13.26 -7.81
CA ALA A 194 -2.12 -11.82 -7.90
C ALA A 194 -1.05 -11.37 -6.90
N HIS A 195 -1.04 -11.87 -5.66
CA HIS A 195 0.04 -11.58 -4.71
C HIS A 195 1.42 -12.02 -5.23
N GLU A 196 1.53 -13.19 -5.85
CA GLU A 196 2.77 -13.69 -6.45
C GLU A 196 3.23 -12.79 -7.62
N VAL A 197 2.31 -12.36 -8.48
CA VAL A 197 2.62 -11.47 -9.61
C VAL A 197 3.06 -10.08 -9.12
N LEU A 198 2.32 -9.49 -8.17
CA LEU A 198 2.65 -8.18 -7.63
C LEU A 198 4.00 -8.19 -6.91
N GLY A 199 4.27 -9.21 -6.08
CA GLY A 199 5.53 -9.33 -5.36
C GLY A 199 6.74 -9.39 -6.30
N LYS A 200 6.62 -10.15 -7.39
CA LYS A 200 7.67 -10.21 -8.44
C LYS A 200 7.87 -8.88 -9.14
N ALA A 201 6.79 -8.20 -9.52
CA ALA A 201 6.87 -6.90 -10.17
C ALA A 201 7.54 -5.86 -9.27
N LEU A 202 7.12 -5.77 -8.01
CA LEU A 202 7.70 -4.85 -7.04
C LEU A 202 9.16 -5.18 -6.70
N ALA A 203 9.57 -6.46 -6.75
CA ALA A 203 10.98 -6.82 -6.57
C ALA A 203 11.89 -6.27 -7.68
N VAL A 204 11.38 -6.13 -8.91
CA VAL A 204 12.11 -5.47 -10.01
C VAL A 204 12.29 -3.98 -9.71
N GLU A 205 11.21 -3.30 -9.32
CA GLU A 205 11.25 -1.87 -8.95
C GLU A 205 12.19 -1.61 -7.78
N VAL A 206 12.08 -2.40 -6.70
CA VAL A 206 12.92 -2.24 -5.51
C VAL A 206 14.40 -2.50 -5.82
N ARG A 207 14.73 -3.48 -6.68
CA ARG A 207 16.12 -3.67 -7.14
C ARG A 207 16.67 -2.43 -7.86
N ALA A 208 15.88 -1.83 -8.74
CA ALA A 208 16.28 -0.62 -9.44
C ALA A 208 16.50 0.55 -8.46
N ILE A 209 15.58 0.74 -7.51
CA ILE A 209 15.67 1.77 -6.47
C ILE A 209 16.93 1.59 -5.62
N LEU A 210 17.19 0.38 -5.12
CA LEU A 210 18.38 0.07 -4.31
C LEU A 210 19.67 0.29 -5.10
N SER A 211 19.67 -0.07 -6.39
CA SER A 211 20.84 0.16 -7.26
C SER A 211 21.13 1.65 -7.44
N MET A 212 20.09 2.48 -7.63
CA MET A 212 20.23 3.94 -7.72
C MET A 212 20.67 4.57 -6.39
N ARG A 213 20.17 4.06 -5.27
CA ARG A 213 20.55 4.51 -3.92
C ARG A 213 22.02 4.28 -3.63
N ASN A 214 22.56 3.10 -3.96
CA ASN A 214 23.95 2.74 -3.69
C ASN A 214 24.98 3.51 -4.54
N LEU A 215 24.53 4.25 -5.56
CA LEU A 215 25.37 5.11 -6.40
C LEU A 215 25.46 6.55 -5.89
N ARG A 216 24.61 6.93 -4.93
CA ARG A 216 24.59 8.26 -4.30
C ARG A 216 25.46 8.27 -3.05
#